data_AF-A0A8S1VRY5-F1
#
_entry.id   AF-A0A8S1VRY5-F1
#
_cell.length_a   1.000
_cell.length_b   1.000
_cell.length_c   1.000
_cell.angle_alpha   90.00
_cell.angle_beta   90.00
_cell.angle_gamma   90.00
#
_symmetry.space_group_name_H-M   'P 1'
#
loop_
_entity.id
_entity.type
_entity.pdbx_description
1 polymer ?
#
loop_
_entity_poly.entity_id
_entity_poly.type
_entity_poly.pdbx_seq_one_letter_code
_entity_poly.pdbx_strand_id
1 'polypeptide(L)'
;MLHHLWRYTYNTSKALSLEQLTRWGLHNTSVVRNASTPELYEIAAMDPLSPDPETRPGSISSAGAMVAYSGRRTGRSPKDKRIVFDEQTEHEIWWGSVNIPIPKKSHNLLEQVALQFLNTRPRLFVVDGYAGWDPHSRLRIRVFCTRAYHALFMQNMLIRPTNEELKKDFSDDVDFHIFNAGPMCAPKLVEGVGSETCVSVNLTDKKMVILGTQYAGEMKKGVFGVTHYMFPKQGILTLHSSANEGVNGDVTLLFGLSGTGKTTLSADPKRKLIGDDEHAWSENGIFNIEGGCYAKCVDLSKEKEPEIFNAIKFGSVLENIEFMSKDSREVDYHNISITENTRVSYPLDFIPGAKNPAVGGHPKNILFLTCDAYGVLPPVSLLTPEQAMYHFISGYTAKVAGTEMGVKEPVATFSACFGEAFLPLHPTLYATMLAEKMKQHGTKCWLVNTGWSGGKYGIGKRMSLKYTRSIIDAIHTGELVNGEFEKFDIFNLQIPKRATGVPDTILHPKNTWINKSEFERTLRNLADKFQKNFQKYADKATSEVINAGPQI
;
A
#
# COMPACT_ATOMS: atom_id res chain seq x y z
N MET A 1 -6.86 -39.42 19.63
CA MET A 1 -7.52 -39.99 18.43
C MET A 1 -7.63 -38.99 17.28
N LEU A 2 -7.94 -37.70 17.52
CA LEU A 2 -8.01 -36.66 16.47
C LEU A 2 -6.67 -36.36 15.76
N HIS A 3 -5.52 -36.47 16.43
CA HIS A 3 -4.20 -36.20 15.83
C HIS A 3 -3.81 -37.15 14.68
N HIS A 4 -4.38 -38.35 14.60
CA HIS A 4 -4.02 -39.35 13.58
C HIS A 4 -4.75 -39.17 12.24
N LEU A 5 -5.88 -38.46 12.21
CA LEU A 5 -6.64 -38.21 10.97
C LEU A 5 -5.98 -37.14 10.08
N TRP A 6 -5.19 -36.22 10.66
CA TRP A 6 -4.58 -35.10 9.92
C TRP A 6 -3.40 -35.48 9.02
N ARG A 7 -2.82 -36.68 9.18
CA ARG A 7 -1.64 -37.09 8.40
C ARG A 7 -1.96 -37.61 7.00
N TYR A 8 -3.22 -37.94 6.71
CA TYR A 8 -3.58 -38.72 5.51
C TYR A 8 -4.33 -37.96 4.41
N THR A 9 -4.65 -36.67 4.57
CA THR A 9 -5.50 -35.94 3.62
C THR A 9 -4.82 -34.80 2.87
N TYR A 10 -3.57 -34.45 3.19
CA TYR A 10 -2.92 -33.27 2.63
C TYR A 10 -1.76 -33.63 1.70
N ASN A 11 -1.61 -32.85 0.63
CA ASN A 11 -0.72 -33.15 -0.48
C ASN A 11 0.76 -33.02 -0.07
N THR A 12 1.37 -34.15 0.33
CA THR A 12 2.75 -34.24 0.82
C THR A 12 3.82 -33.93 -0.24
N SER A 13 3.45 -33.87 -1.53
CA SER A 13 4.37 -33.64 -2.65
C SER A 13 5.01 -32.24 -2.68
N LYS A 14 4.53 -31.29 -1.87
CA LYS A 14 5.08 -29.93 -1.75
C LYS A 14 5.89 -29.70 -0.47
N ALA A 15 6.00 -30.65 0.45
CA ALA A 15 6.61 -30.41 1.75
C ALA A 15 8.11 -30.10 1.65
N LEU A 16 8.57 -29.07 2.36
CA LEU A 16 10.00 -28.85 2.61
C LEU A 16 10.51 -29.98 3.52
N SER A 17 11.70 -30.49 3.24
CA SER A 17 12.37 -31.44 4.13
C SER A 17 12.70 -30.78 5.47
N LEU A 18 12.77 -31.59 6.53
CA LEU A 18 13.19 -31.11 7.85
C LEU A 18 14.60 -30.49 7.78
N GLU A 19 15.49 -31.07 6.98
CA GLU A 19 16.82 -30.53 6.71
C GLU A 19 16.77 -29.11 6.13
N GLN A 20 15.92 -28.86 5.13
CA GLN A 20 15.73 -27.51 4.59
C GLN A 20 15.23 -26.54 5.67
N LEU A 21 14.24 -26.95 6.48
CA LEU A 21 13.68 -26.11 7.54
C LEU A 21 14.72 -25.73 8.60
N THR A 22 15.63 -26.65 8.96
CA THR A 22 16.66 -26.39 9.97
C THR A 22 17.61 -25.27 9.58
N ARG A 23 17.78 -24.98 8.28
CA ARG A 23 18.59 -23.86 7.79
C ARG A 23 18.05 -22.50 8.26
N TRP A 24 16.75 -22.42 8.53
CA TRP A 24 16.08 -21.23 9.06
C TRP A 24 15.77 -21.35 10.56
N GLY A 25 16.36 -22.32 11.27
CA GLY A 25 16.09 -22.55 12.70
C GLY A 25 14.71 -23.15 12.99
N LEU A 26 14.07 -23.75 11.98
CA LEU A 26 12.76 -24.39 12.11
C LEU A 26 12.90 -25.92 12.21
N HIS A 27 12.16 -26.51 13.15
CA HIS A 27 12.14 -27.95 13.44
C HIS A 27 10.71 -28.51 13.52
N ASN A 28 9.71 -27.72 13.12
CA ASN A 28 8.32 -28.18 13.08
C ASN A 28 8.17 -29.32 12.05
N THR A 29 7.63 -30.47 12.46
CA THR A 29 7.46 -31.65 11.60
C THR A 29 6.13 -31.67 10.85
N SER A 30 5.23 -30.72 11.16
CA SER A 30 3.89 -30.59 10.58
C SER A 30 3.83 -29.32 9.74
N VAL A 31 4.38 -29.40 8.53
CA VAL A 31 4.51 -28.25 7.61
C VAL A 31 3.56 -28.40 6.42
N VAL A 32 2.80 -27.34 6.15
CA VAL A 32 1.94 -27.21 4.98
C VAL A 32 2.50 -26.11 4.09
N ARG A 33 3.16 -26.48 3.00
CA ARG A 33 3.77 -25.55 2.05
C ARG A 33 2.85 -25.29 0.86
N ASN A 34 2.59 -24.03 0.55
CA ASN A 34 1.74 -23.57 -0.56
C ASN A 34 0.42 -24.36 -0.61
N ALA A 35 -0.25 -24.42 0.54
CA ALA A 35 -1.55 -25.07 0.75
C ALA A 35 -2.56 -24.67 -0.31
N SER A 36 -3.49 -25.56 -0.65
CA SER A 36 -4.59 -25.16 -1.55
C SER A 36 -5.56 -24.21 -0.85
N THR A 37 -6.25 -23.35 -1.60
CA THR A 37 -7.28 -22.46 -1.03
C THR A 37 -8.35 -23.23 -0.24
N PRO A 38 -8.94 -24.35 -0.73
CA PRO A 38 -9.89 -25.14 0.06
C PRO A 38 -9.32 -25.67 1.38
N GLU A 39 -8.09 -26.19 1.36
CA GLU A 39 -7.39 -26.66 2.56
C GLU A 39 -7.22 -25.55 3.60
N LEU A 40 -6.88 -24.33 3.17
CA LEU A 40 -6.79 -23.19 4.08
C LEU A 40 -8.14 -22.80 4.67
N TYR A 41 -9.24 -22.94 3.92
CA TYR A 41 -10.59 -22.71 4.41
C TYR A 41 -11.01 -23.73 5.47
N GLU A 42 -10.80 -25.02 5.19
CA GLU A 42 -11.08 -26.11 6.13
C GLU A 42 -10.32 -25.92 7.43
N ILE A 43 -9.02 -25.57 7.34
CA ILE A 43 -8.20 -25.34 8.52
C ILE A 43 -8.64 -24.07 9.25
N ALA A 44 -8.89 -22.96 8.56
CA ALA A 44 -9.27 -21.70 9.20
C ALA A 44 -10.58 -21.80 10.00
N ALA A 45 -11.54 -22.60 9.51
CA ALA A 45 -12.79 -22.87 10.20
C ALA A 45 -12.61 -23.71 11.48
N MET A 46 -11.50 -24.45 11.58
CA MET A 46 -11.17 -25.33 12.71
C MET A 46 -10.01 -24.81 13.57
N ASP A 47 -9.43 -23.65 13.23
CA ASP A 47 -8.19 -23.15 13.84
C ASP A 47 -8.44 -22.87 15.34
N PRO A 48 -7.69 -23.50 16.27
CA PRO A 48 -7.85 -23.23 17.69
C PRO A 48 -7.54 -21.75 17.99
N LEU A 49 -8.18 -21.24 19.06
CA LEU A 49 -8.05 -19.86 19.50
C LEU A 49 -6.57 -19.45 19.60
N SER A 50 -6.23 -18.32 18.97
CA SER A 50 -4.93 -17.69 19.15
C SER A 50 -4.69 -17.37 20.63
N PRO A 51 -3.43 -17.33 21.11
CA PRO A 51 -3.13 -16.93 22.48
C PRO A 51 -3.55 -15.48 22.79
N ASP A 52 -3.75 -14.64 21.78
CA ASP A 52 -4.43 -13.35 21.94
C ASP A 52 -5.95 -13.59 22.14
N PRO A 53 -6.50 -13.30 23.34
CA PRO A 53 -7.90 -13.57 23.67
C PRO A 53 -8.90 -12.74 22.86
N GLU A 54 -8.45 -11.67 22.19
CA GLU A 54 -9.28 -10.86 21.29
C GLU A 54 -9.38 -11.46 19.88
N THR A 55 -8.61 -12.51 19.60
CA THR A 55 -8.67 -13.22 18.33
C THR A 55 -9.83 -14.20 18.32
N ARG A 56 -10.87 -13.86 17.56
CA ARG A 56 -12.04 -14.71 17.37
C ARG A 56 -11.76 -15.82 16.33
N PRO A 57 -12.48 -16.95 16.40
CA PRO A 57 -12.43 -17.97 15.34
C PRO A 57 -12.79 -17.38 13.98
N GLY A 58 -12.20 -17.95 12.92
CA GLY A 58 -12.58 -17.63 11.55
C GLY A 58 -14.01 -18.07 11.24
N SER A 59 -14.59 -17.52 10.17
CA SER A 59 -15.87 -17.98 9.63
C SER A 59 -15.93 -17.81 8.12
N ILE A 60 -17.05 -18.18 7.50
CA ILE A 60 -17.28 -18.05 6.07
C ILE A 60 -18.50 -17.13 5.88
N SER A 61 -18.37 -16.12 5.03
CA SER A 61 -19.49 -15.22 4.69
C SER A 61 -20.49 -15.90 3.74
N SER A 62 -21.67 -15.31 3.57
CA SER A 62 -22.67 -15.76 2.60
C SER A 62 -22.15 -15.75 1.16
N ALA A 63 -21.15 -14.92 0.86
CA ALA A 63 -20.46 -14.87 -0.44
C ALA A 63 -19.37 -15.95 -0.60
N GLY A 64 -19.08 -16.73 0.45
CA GLY A 64 -18.02 -17.75 0.46
C GLY A 64 -16.62 -17.20 0.75
N ALA A 65 -16.48 -15.93 1.15
CA ALA A 65 -15.19 -15.38 1.56
C ALA A 65 -14.83 -15.85 2.98
N MET A 66 -13.55 -16.10 3.23
CA MET A 66 -13.04 -16.36 4.59
C MET A 66 -13.12 -15.06 5.38
N VAL A 67 -13.69 -15.10 6.59
CA VAL A 67 -13.69 -13.98 7.54
C VAL A 67 -12.73 -14.30 8.67
N ALA A 68 -11.79 -13.40 8.91
CA ALA A 68 -10.77 -13.53 9.94
C ALA A 68 -10.65 -12.25 10.78
N TYR A 69 -10.14 -12.42 12.00
CA TYR A 69 -9.95 -11.33 12.95
C TYR A 69 -8.48 -11.24 13.35
N SER A 70 -7.97 -10.01 13.39
CA SER A 70 -6.54 -9.72 13.65
C SER A 70 -6.23 -9.40 15.11
N GLY A 71 -7.19 -9.63 16.01
CA GLY A 71 -7.05 -9.40 17.45
C GLY A 71 -6.92 -7.91 17.78
N ARG A 72 -6.10 -7.58 18.79
CA ARG A 72 -5.90 -6.20 19.29
C ARG A 72 -5.49 -5.18 18.24
N ARG A 73 -4.75 -5.62 17.22
CA ARG A 73 -4.19 -4.75 16.18
C ARG A 73 -5.02 -4.91 14.92
N THR A 74 -5.81 -3.90 14.59
CA THR A 74 -6.67 -3.84 13.38
C THR A 74 -6.09 -2.95 12.28
N GLY A 75 -4.81 -2.62 12.40
CA GLY A 75 -4.06 -1.76 11.50
C GLY A 75 -2.56 -1.89 11.77
N ARG A 76 -1.75 -1.17 10.98
CA ARG A 76 -0.30 -1.14 11.16
C ARG A 76 0.10 -0.55 12.50
N SER A 77 1.29 -0.91 12.97
CA SER A 77 1.94 -0.39 14.16
C SER A 77 3.25 0.37 13.83
N PRO A 78 3.21 1.57 13.20
CA PRO A 78 4.42 2.28 12.77
C PRO A 78 5.43 2.54 13.90
N LYS A 79 4.94 2.80 15.13
CA LYS A 79 5.79 3.02 16.31
C LYS A 79 6.53 1.77 16.77
N ASP A 80 6.12 0.59 16.30
CA ASP A 80 6.71 -0.72 16.64
C ASP A 80 7.52 -1.30 15.46
N LYS A 81 7.60 -0.60 14.32
CA LYS A 81 8.49 -0.95 13.20
C LYS A 81 9.94 -0.69 13.61
N ARG A 82 10.83 -1.63 13.32
CA ARG A 82 12.28 -1.51 13.55
C ARG A 82 13.07 -1.96 12.33
N ILE A 83 14.19 -1.30 12.07
CA ILE A 83 15.18 -1.74 11.08
C ILE A 83 16.50 -1.98 11.80
N VAL A 84 17.14 -3.12 11.53
CA VAL A 84 18.45 -3.45 12.13
C VAL A 84 19.47 -2.39 11.74
N PHE A 85 20.12 -1.84 12.76
CA PHE A 85 21.26 -0.93 12.61
C PHE A 85 22.54 -1.75 12.61
N ASP A 86 23.22 -1.81 11.47
CA ASP A 86 24.50 -2.48 11.25
C ASP A 86 25.34 -1.70 10.23
N GLU A 87 26.53 -2.21 9.92
CA GLU A 87 27.48 -1.57 9.00
C GLU A 87 26.89 -1.28 7.61
N GLN A 88 25.96 -2.11 7.13
CA GLN A 88 25.34 -1.93 5.83
C GLN A 88 24.24 -0.85 5.87
N THR A 89 23.44 -0.82 6.93
CA THR A 89 22.27 0.07 7.01
C THR A 89 22.57 1.44 7.61
N GLU A 90 23.66 1.58 8.38
CA GLU A 90 24.02 2.79 9.13
C GLU A 90 23.98 4.06 8.26
N HIS A 91 24.59 4.01 7.08
CA HIS A 91 24.72 5.18 6.19
C HIS A 91 23.71 5.23 5.05
N GLU A 92 22.88 4.19 4.88
CA GLU A 92 21.92 4.10 3.78
C GLU A 92 20.50 4.45 4.21
N ILE A 93 20.10 4.03 5.42
CA ILE A 93 18.74 4.21 5.89
C ILE A 93 18.51 5.65 6.32
N TRP A 94 17.36 6.18 5.92
CA TRP A 94 16.82 7.44 6.42
C TRP A 94 16.26 7.24 7.83
N TRP A 95 17.15 7.26 8.81
CA TRP A 95 16.82 7.10 10.22
C TRP A 95 15.92 8.23 10.75
N GLY A 96 14.94 7.87 11.58
CA GLY A 96 14.02 8.85 12.16
C GLY A 96 12.83 8.20 12.84
N SER A 97 11.72 8.93 12.94
CA SER A 97 10.49 8.45 13.58
C SER A 97 9.78 7.34 12.80
N VAL A 98 10.11 7.16 11.51
CA VAL A 98 9.57 6.10 10.65
C VAL A 98 10.47 4.87 10.64
N ASN A 99 11.77 5.07 10.41
CA ASN A 99 12.77 4.00 10.42
C ASN A 99 13.52 4.08 11.75
N ILE A 100 13.04 3.31 12.72
CA ILE A 100 13.57 3.30 14.08
C ILE A 100 14.64 2.21 14.17
N PRO A 101 15.88 2.52 14.59
CA PRO A 101 16.95 1.52 14.66
C PRO A 101 16.69 0.49 15.75
N ILE A 102 17.19 -0.72 15.55
CA ILE A 102 17.32 -1.76 16.57
C ILE A 102 18.69 -2.44 16.46
N PRO A 103 19.37 -2.75 17.58
CA PRO A 103 20.64 -3.50 17.52
C PRO A 103 20.45 -4.90 16.91
N LYS A 104 21.43 -5.38 16.15
CA LYS A 104 21.41 -6.75 15.57
C LYS A 104 21.18 -7.83 16.63
N LYS A 105 21.81 -7.71 17.82
CA LYS A 105 21.59 -8.63 18.96
C LYS A 105 20.11 -8.72 19.38
N SER A 106 19.40 -7.59 19.38
CA SER A 106 17.99 -7.52 19.77
C SER A 106 17.11 -8.15 18.71
N HIS A 107 17.39 -7.92 17.42
CA HIS A 107 16.72 -8.61 16.33
C HIS A 107 16.88 -10.13 16.44
N ASN A 108 18.11 -10.61 16.69
CA ASN A 108 18.38 -12.04 16.82
C ASN A 108 17.60 -12.67 17.99
N LEU A 109 17.44 -11.96 19.12
CA LEU A 109 16.59 -12.40 20.23
C LEU A 109 15.11 -12.49 19.83
N LEU A 110 14.61 -11.50 19.09
CA LEU A 110 13.23 -11.51 18.58
C LEU A 110 13.01 -12.65 17.58
N GLU A 111 13.99 -12.92 16.71
CA GLU A 111 13.97 -14.06 15.80
C GLU A 111 13.90 -15.38 16.58
N GLN A 112 14.72 -15.56 17.61
CA GLN A 112 14.67 -16.75 18.47
C GLN A 112 13.30 -16.95 19.12
N VAL A 113 12.68 -15.88 19.63
CA VAL A 113 11.32 -15.93 20.19
C VAL A 113 10.30 -16.36 19.14
N ALA A 114 10.38 -15.80 17.93
CA ALA A 114 9.51 -16.18 16.83
C ALA A 114 9.70 -17.65 16.43
N LEU A 115 10.95 -18.10 16.26
CA LEU A 115 11.27 -19.48 15.92
C LEU A 115 10.77 -20.47 16.98
N GLN A 116 10.95 -20.17 18.28
CA GLN A 116 10.43 -21.00 19.36
C GLN A 116 8.90 -21.12 19.30
N PHE A 117 8.21 -19.99 19.04
CA PHE A 117 6.76 -20.01 18.87
C PHE A 117 6.33 -20.85 17.66
N LEU A 118 6.93 -20.63 16.50
CA LEU A 118 6.64 -21.36 15.25
C LEU A 118 6.88 -22.86 15.38
N ASN A 119 7.97 -23.26 16.05
CA ASN A 119 8.34 -24.66 16.25
C ASN A 119 7.42 -25.43 17.19
N THR A 120 6.77 -24.73 18.13
CA THR A 120 5.86 -25.35 19.10
C THR A 120 4.41 -25.40 18.64
N ARG A 121 4.10 -24.88 17.45
CA ARG A 121 2.74 -24.94 16.90
C ARG A 121 2.40 -26.32 16.35
N PRO A 122 1.12 -26.74 16.41
CA PRO A 122 0.68 -28.01 15.83
C PRO A 122 0.83 -28.07 14.31
N ARG A 123 0.90 -26.92 13.64
CA ARG A 123 1.09 -26.77 12.20
C ARG A 123 1.83 -25.48 11.91
N LEU A 124 2.71 -25.54 10.91
CA LEU A 124 3.37 -24.39 10.30
C LEU A 124 2.93 -24.28 8.84
N PHE A 125 2.55 -23.09 8.41
CA PHE A 125 2.34 -22.79 7.00
C PHE A 125 3.58 -22.14 6.41
N VAL A 126 3.93 -22.55 5.19
CA VAL A 126 4.96 -21.93 4.38
C VAL A 126 4.33 -21.44 3.09
N VAL A 127 4.47 -20.16 2.79
CA VAL A 127 4.00 -19.57 1.53
C VAL A 127 5.19 -19.03 0.77
N ASP A 128 5.46 -19.64 -0.38
CA ASP A 128 6.41 -19.16 -1.37
C ASP A 128 5.67 -18.39 -2.46
N GLY A 129 6.17 -17.18 -2.77
CA GLY A 129 5.62 -16.33 -3.84
C GLY A 129 6.60 -15.27 -4.29
N TYR A 130 6.29 -14.60 -5.41
CA TYR A 130 7.12 -13.51 -5.90
C TYR A 130 6.55 -12.14 -5.52
N ALA A 131 7.45 -11.17 -5.33
CA ALA A 131 7.13 -9.75 -5.33
C ALA A 131 7.73 -9.11 -6.60
N GLY A 132 6.87 -8.57 -7.46
CA GLY A 132 7.24 -8.02 -8.78
C GLY A 132 6.88 -8.95 -9.94
N TRP A 133 6.10 -8.44 -10.90
CA TRP A 133 5.69 -9.19 -12.11
C TRP A 133 6.75 -9.22 -13.22
N ASP A 134 7.85 -8.48 -13.09
CA ASP A 134 9.01 -8.56 -14.00
C ASP A 134 9.89 -9.77 -13.64
N PRO A 135 9.98 -10.82 -14.48
CA PRO A 135 10.74 -12.03 -14.19
C PRO A 135 12.24 -11.79 -13.96
N HIS A 136 12.80 -10.69 -14.47
CA HIS A 136 14.23 -10.40 -14.35
C HIS A 136 14.62 -9.79 -12.99
N SER A 137 13.68 -9.13 -12.31
CA SER A 137 13.94 -8.40 -11.06
C SER A 137 13.08 -8.83 -9.88
N ARG A 138 12.11 -9.74 -10.09
CA ARG A 138 11.21 -10.20 -9.03
C ARG A 138 11.96 -10.79 -7.84
N LEU A 139 11.49 -10.50 -6.64
CA LEU A 139 12.03 -11.07 -5.40
C LEU A 139 11.27 -12.35 -5.05
N ARG A 140 12.00 -13.41 -4.69
CA ARG A 140 11.44 -14.63 -4.11
C ARG A 140 11.23 -14.40 -2.62
N ILE A 141 9.98 -14.49 -2.16
CA ILE A 141 9.59 -14.27 -0.78
C ILE A 141 9.10 -15.59 -0.18
N ARG A 142 9.60 -15.91 1.01
CA ARG A 142 9.15 -17.07 1.81
C ARG A 142 8.56 -16.60 3.13
N VAL A 143 7.32 -16.95 3.38
CA VAL A 143 6.59 -16.59 4.60
C VAL A 143 6.33 -17.82 5.46
N PHE A 144 6.71 -17.74 6.73
CA PHE A 144 6.39 -18.71 7.77
C PHE A 144 5.31 -18.13 8.68
N CYS A 145 4.15 -18.78 8.77
CA CYS A 145 3.06 -18.32 9.63
C CYS A 145 2.27 -19.48 10.23
N THR A 146 1.49 -19.19 11.26
CA THR A 146 0.76 -20.23 12.02
C THR A 146 -0.73 -20.27 11.73
N ARG A 147 -1.29 -19.18 11.18
CA ARG A 147 -2.72 -19.06 10.88
C ARG A 147 -2.97 -19.28 9.40
N ALA A 148 -3.98 -20.09 9.07
CA ALA A 148 -4.39 -20.32 7.69
C ALA A 148 -4.83 -19.01 6.98
N TYR A 149 -5.44 -18.10 7.74
CA TYR A 149 -5.75 -16.73 7.33
C TYR A 149 -4.52 -15.98 6.76
N HIS A 150 -3.39 -16.00 7.48
CA HIS A 150 -2.17 -15.31 7.04
C HIS A 150 -1.56 -15.97 5.80
N ALA A 151 -1.65 -17.30 5.70
CA ALA A 151 -1.19 -18.03 4.54
C ALA A 151 -2.03 -17.68 3.29
N LEU A 152 -3.36 -17.70 3.40
CA LEU A 152 -4.25 -17.34 2.28
C LEU A 152 -4.09 -15.87 1.90
N PHE A 153 -3.95 -14.98 2.88
CA PHE A 153 -3.65 -13.57 2.62
C PHE A 153 -2.36 -13.43 1.77
N MET A 154 -1.26 -14.08 2.15
CA MET A 154 -0.02 -13.97 1.37
C MET A 154 -0.09 -14.69 0.03
N GLN A 155 -0.92 -15.73 -0.13
CA GLN A 155 -1.22 -16.31 -1.45
C GLN A 155 -2.00 -15.37 -2.36
N ASN A 156 -2.84 -14.51 -1.78
CA ASN A 156 -3.55 -13.48 -2.53
C ASN A 156 -2.63 -12.31 -2.86
N MET A 157 -1.78 -11.87 -1.93
CA MET A 157 -0.97 -10.66 -2.07
C MET A 157 0.35 -10.86 -2.81
N LEU A 158 0.98 -12.03 -2.74
CA LEU A 158 2.16 -12.36 -3.56
C LEU A 158 1.73 -12.97 -4.89
N ILE A 159 2.62 -12.89 -5.87
CA ILE A 159 2.42 -13.54 -7.16
C ILE A 159 2.63 -15.03 -6.97
N ARG A 160 1.59 -15.81 -7.29
CA ARG A 160 1.58 -17.27 -7.11
C ARG A 160 2.49 -17.94 -8.15
N PRO A 161 3.55 -18.65 -7.74
CA PRO A 161 4.40 -19.38 -8.68
C PRO A 161 3.66 -20.59 -9.25
N THR A 162 4.00 -20.97 -10.48
CA THR A 162 3.60 -22.27 -11.04
C THR A 162 4.30 -23.42 -10.29
N ASN A 163 3.82 -24.66 -10.47
CA ASN A 163 4.46 -25.82 -9.85
C ASN A 163 5.91 -26.02 -10.34
N GLU A 164 6.23 -25.63 -11.58
CA GLU A 164 7.59 -25.70 -12.13
C GLU A 164 8.49 -24.63 -11.50
N GLU A 165 7.98 -23.40 -11.38
CA GLU A 165 8.65 -22.31 -10.68
C GLU A 165 8.90 -22.62 -9.20
N LEU A 166 7.94 -23.24 -8.50
CA LEU A 166 8.15 -23.70 -7.12
C LEU A 166 9.32 -24.68 -6.99
N LYS A 167 9.47 -25.59 -7.95
CA LYS A 167 10.58 -26.56 -7.95
C LYS A 167 11.91 -25.92 -8.30
N LYS A 168 11.91 -24.95 -9.24
CA LYS A 168 13.12 -24.31 -9.76
C LYS A 168 13.63 -23.20 -8.87
N ASP A 169 12.76 -22.27 -8.48
CA ASP A 169 13.16 -21.00 -7.88
C ASP A 169 13.15 -21.07 -6.34
N PHE A 170 12.43 -22.05 -5.76
CA PHE A 170 12.21 -22.19 -4.32
C PHE A 170 12.74 -23.52 -3.73
N SER A 171 13.55 -24.28 -4.48
CA SER A 171 14.27 -25.46 -3.94
C SER A 171 15.28 -25.08 -2.87
N ASP A 172 15.90 -23.91 -3.03
CA ASP A 172 16.98 -23.39 -2.20
C ASP A 172 16.52 -22.17 -1.39
N ASP A 173 17.48 -21.36 -0.97
CA ASP A 173 17.23 -20.12 -0.25
C ASP A 173 16.62 -19.04 -1.17
N VAL A 174 15.85 -18.14 -0.58
CA VAL A 174 15.11 -17.10 -1.30
C VAL A 174 15.67 -15.71 -1.00
N ASP A 175 15.11 -14.68 -1.64
CA ASP A 175 15.63 -13.32 -1.53
C ASP A 175 15.19 -12.63 -0.23
N PHE A 176 14.09 -13.06 0.39
CA PHE A 176 13.65 -12.52 1.68
C PHE A 176 12.73 -13.47 2.47
N HIS A 177 12.90 -13.52 3.79
CA HIS A 177 12.13 -14.37 4.69
C HIS A 177 11.26 -13.57 5.66
N ILE A 178 10.02 -14.00 5.87
CA ILE A 178 9.10 -13.41 6.87
C ILE A 178 8.73 -14.47 7.90
N PHE A 179 9.11 -14.26 9.15
CA PHE A 179 8.74 -15.07 10.31
C PHE A 179 7.57 -14.40 11.02
N ASN A 180 6.35 -14.77 10.65
CA ASN A 180 5.14 -14.25 11.26
C ASN A 180 4.74 -15.10 12.48
N ALA A 181 5.25 -14.69 13.64
CA ALA A 181 4.84 -15.15 14.95
C ALA A 181 3.89 -14.14 15.62
N GLY A 182 3.07 -13.45 14.82
CA GLY A 182 2.18 -12.37 15.25
C GLY A 182 1.32 -12.61 16.50
N PRO A 183 0.81 -13.84 16.75
CA PRO A 183 0.08 -14.11 17.99
C PRO A 183 0.95 -14.10 19.27
N MET A 184 2.27 -14.20 19.14
CA MET A 184 3.21 -14.14 20.27
C MET A 184 3.63 -12.69 20.54
N CYS A 185 3.44 -12.21 21.77
CA CYS A 185 3.88 -10.85 22.14
C CYS A 185 5.39 -10.70 22.07
N ALA A 186 5.85 -9.52 21.67
CA ALA A 186 7.24 -9.13 21.74
C ALA A 186 7.68 -8.92 23.21
N PRO A 187 8.85 -9.44 23.62
CA PRO A 187 9.38 -9.24 24.96
C PRO A 187 9.83 -7.78 25.18
N LYS A 188 9.12 -7.03 26.03
CA LYS A 188 9.41 -5.61 26.34
C LYS A 188 10.80 -5.35 26.95
N LEU A 189 11.45 -6.38 27.50
CA LEU A 189 12.79 -6.28 28.08
C LEU A 189 13.89 -6.25 27.02
N VAL A 190 13.60 -6.60 25.77
CA VAL A 190 14.57 -6.53 24.67
C VAL A 190 14.80 -5.07 24.29
N GLU A 191 16.07 -4.68 24.27
CA GLU A 191 16.49 -3.32 23.89
C GLU A 191 15.91 -2.92 22.53
N GLY A 192 15.28 -1.74 22.46
CA GLY A 192 14.63 -1.21 21.27
C GLY A 192 13.16 -1.60 21.11
N VAL A 193 12.62 -2.54 21.89
CA VAL A 193 11.19 -2.92 21.86
C VAL A 193 10.38 -2.00 22.75
N GLY A 194 9.40 -1.30 22.18
CA GLY A 194 8.61 -0.28 22.88
C GLY A 194 7.24 -0.73 23.40
N SER A 195 6.75 -1.89 22.95
CA SER A 195 5.42 -2.39 23.32
C SER A 195 5.37 -3.93 23.24
N GLU A 196 4.17 -4.51 23.36
CA GLU A 196 3.95 -5.96 23.11
C GLU A 196 4.02 -6.31 21.62
N THR A 197 4.15 -5.32 20.74
CA THR A 197 4.27 -5.48 19.29
C THR A 197 5.69 -5.12 18.85
N CYS A 198 6.26 -5.89 17.92
CA CYS A 198 7.48 -5.52 17.23
C CYS A 198 7.48 -6.08 15.80
N VAL A 199 7.75 -5.22 14.83
CA VAL A 199 7.93 -5.59 13.43
C VAL A 199 9.37 -5.25 13.05
N SER A 200 10.26 -6.23 13.18
CA SER A 200 11.71 -6.03 13.04
C SER A 200 12.20 -6.54 11.69
N VAL A 201 12.85 -5.67 10.92
CA VAL A 201 13.37 -5.94 9.57
C VAL A 201 14.89 -5.89 9.60
N ASN A 202 15.53 -6.96 9.15
CA ASN A 202 16.96 -7.06 8.94
C ASN A 202 17.23 -7.15 7.44
N LEU A 203 17.69 -6.06 6.85
CA LEU A 203 17.92 -5.95 5.40
C LEU A 203 19.19 -6.67 4.95
N THR A 204 20.17 -6.79 5.85
CA THR A 204 21.45 -7.47 5.63
C THR A 204 21.26 -8.99 5.61
N ASP A 205 20.64 -9.54 6.64
CA ASP A 205 20.37 -10.99 6.74
C ASP A 205 19.09 -11.40 5.99
N LYS A 206 18.38 -10.44 5.37
CA LYS A 206 17.17 -10.63 4.54
C LYS A 206 16.01 -11.32 5.27
N LYS A 207 15.73 -10.87 6.50
CA LYS A 207 14.71 -11.43 7.39
C LYS A 207 13.80 -10.36 7.96
N MET A 208 12.55 -10.73 8.18
CA MET A 208 11.57 -9.94 8.93
C MET A 208 10.92 -10.81 10.00
N VAL A 209 10.77 -10.25 11.20
CA VAL A 209 10.13 -10.89 12.34
C VAL A 209 8.93 -10.06 12.76
N ILE A 210 7.76 -10.71 12.87
CA ILE A 210 6.51 -10.08 13.32
C ILE A 210 6.09 -10.75 14.63
N LEU A 211 5.96 -9.94 15.68
CA LEU A 211 5.50 -10.34 17.01
C LEU A 211 4.43 -9.36 17.52
N GLY A 212 3.41 -9.88 18.20
CA GLY A 212 2.39 -9.12 18.92
C GLY A 212 1.44 -8.31 18.03
N THR A 213 1.26 -8.74 16.79
CA THR A 213 0.27 -8.20 15.85
C THR A 213 -0.13 -9.28 14.87
N GLN A 214 -1.43 -9.44 14.66
CA GLN A 214 -1.95 -10.39 13.68
C GLN A 214 -2.59 -9.67 12.49
N TYR A 215 -2.40 -8.36 12.37
CA TYR A 215 -2.83 -7.58 11.21
C TYR A 215 -2.03 -7.99 9.98
N ALA A 216 -2.67 -8.57 8.97
CA ALA A 216 -1.94 -9.14 7.84
C ALA A 216 -1.23 -8.09 6.98
N GLY A 217 -1.70 -6.84 7.03
CA GLY A 217 -1.06 -5.74 6.32
C GLY A 217 0.39 -5.45 6.74
N GLU A 218 0.86 -5.96 7.89
CA GLU A 218 2.28 -5.90 8.23
C GLU A 218 3.14 -6.74 7.28
N MET A 219 2.69 -7.94 6.88
CA MET A 219 3.43 -8.78 5.93
C MET A 219 3.50 -8.11 4.55
N LYS A 220 2.35 -7.63 4.04
CA LYS A 220 2.27 -6.89 2.77
C LYS A 220 3.23 -5.69 2.77
N LYS A 221 3.09 -4.79 3.74
CA LYS A 221 3.90 -3.56 3.78
C LYS A 221 5.35 -3.79 4.19
N GLY A 222 5.67 -4.93 4.82
CA GLY A 222 7.03 -5.42 5.00
C GLY A 222 7.70 -5.71 3.67
N VAL A 223 7.06 -6.50 2.80
CA VAL A 223 7.54 -6.77 1.43
C VAL A 223 7.70 -5.45 0.66
N PHE A 224 6.72 -4.56 0.74
CA PHE A 224 6.81 -3.25 0.09
C PHE A 224 8.01 -2.42 0.56
N GLY A 225 8.25 -2.35 1.88
CA GLY A 225 9.43 -1.67 2.44
C GLY A 225 10.75 -2.29 1.96
N VAL A 226 10.82 -3.61 1.81
CA VAL A 226 11.98 -4.31 1.26
C VAL A 226 12.20 -3.94 -0.21
N THR A 227 11.14 -3.90 -1.02
CA THR A 227 11.26 -3.47 -2.43
C THR A 227 11.71 -2.01 -2.54
N HIS A 228 11.28 -1.12 -1.66
CA HIS A 228 11.78 0.26 -1.61
C HIS A 228 13.28 0.36 -1.24
N TYR A 229 13.88 -0.67 -0.62
CA TYR A 229 15.32 -0.71 -0.36
C TYR A 229 16.10 -1.39 -1.49
N MET A 230 15.62 -2.56 -1.94
CA MET A 230 16.36 -3.41 -2.88
C MET A 230 16.27 -2.94 -4.33
N PHE A 231 15.10 -2.47 -4.79
CA PHE A 231 14.91 -2.09 -6.19
C PHE A 231 15.66 -0.82 -6.60
N PRO A 232 15.76 0.24 -5.79
CA PRO A 232 16.56 1.41 -6.17
C PRO A 232 18.03 1.08 -6.42
N LYS A 233 18.60 0.11 -5.68
CA LYS A 233 19.97 -0.39 -5.89
C LYS A 233 20.16 -1.10 -7.24
N GLN A 234 19.05 -1.51 -7.87
CA GLN A 234 19.01 -2.12 -9.19
C GLN A 234 18.55 -1.13 -10.28
N GLY A 235 18.42 0.17 -9.97
CA GLY A 235 17.90 1.18 -10.90
C GLY A 235 16.38 1.11 -11.13
N ILE A 236 15.66 0.37 -10.29
CA ILE A 236 14.21 0.18 -10.36
C ILE A 236 13.53 1.09 -9.33
N LEU A 237 12.61 1.93 -9.78
CA LEU A 237 11.91 2.89 -8.91
C LEU A 237 10.64 2.26 -8.33
N THR A 238 10.62 2.03 -7.02
CA THR A 238 9.43 1.58 -6.28
C THR A 238 8.49 2.74 -5.95
N LEU A 239 7.18 2.55 -6.15
CA LEU A 239 6.15 3.59 -6.14
C LEU A 239 4.89 3.14 -5.39
N HIS A 240 4.43 3.95 -4.45
CA HIS A 240 3.14 3.77 -3.79
C HIS A 240 2.02 4.42 -4.62
N SER A 241 1.52 3.67 -5.59
CA SER A 241 0.59 4.14 -6.61
C SER A 241 -0.27 3.00 -7.12
N SER A 242 -1.46 3.32 -7.64
CA SER A 242 -2.19 2.41 -8.52
C SER A 242 -1.76 2.66 -9.96
N ALA A 243 -1.99 1.70 -10.85
CA ALA A 243 -1.73 1.90 -12.27
C ALA A 243 -2.78 1.23 -13.14
N ASN A 244 -3.05 1.85 -14.29
CA ASN A 244 -3.90 1.28 -15.33
C ASN A 244 -3.40 1.63 -16.73
N GLU A 245 -3.86 0.84 -17.70
CA GLU A 245 -3.45 0.93 -19.10
C GLU A 245 -4.66 1.16 -19.99
N GLY A 246 -4.59 2.17 -20.85
CA GLY A 246 -5.62 2.44 -21.86
C GLY A 246 -5.60 1.44 -22.99
N VAL A 247 -6.62 1.47 -23.84
CA VAL A 247 -6.75 0.56 -25.01
C VAL A 247 -5.58 0.68 -26.00
N ASN A 248 -4.90 1.82 -26.02
CA ASN A 248 -3.74 2.09 -26.88
C ASN A 248 -2.40 1.81 -26.19
N GLY A 249 -2.40 1.18 -25.02
CA GLY A 249 -1.19 0.90 -24.25
C GLY A 249 -0.66 2.10 -23.44
N ASP A 250 -1.40 3.21 -23.38
CA ASP A 250 -0.99 4.38 -22.59
C ASP A 250 -1.15 4.08 -21.09
N VAL A 251 -0.02 4.06 -20.37
CA VAL A 251 0.00 3.77 -18.93
C VAL A 251 -0.16 5.05 -18.12
N THR A 252 -0.93 4.95 -17.03
CA THR A 252 -1.14 6.01 -16.06
C THR A 252 -0.85 5.52 -14.65
N LEU A 253 0.00 6.24 -13.92
CA LEU A 253 0.22 6.05 -12.48
C LEU A 253 -0.61 7.04 -11.68
N LEU A 254 -1.30 6.58 -10.63
CA LEU A 254 -2.07 7.44 -9.73
C LEU A 254 -1.54 7.29 -8.30
N PHE A 255 -0.95 8.38 -7.78
CA PHE A 255 -0.48 8.49 -6.40
C PHE A 255 -1.53 9.19 -5.56
N GLY A 256 -1.57 8.84 -4.28
CA GLY A 256 -2.42 9.51 -3.33
C GLY A 256 -2.56 8.72 -2.05
N LEU A 257 -2.83 9.42 -0.96
CA LEU A 257 -3.07 8.81 0.35
C LEU A 257 -4.48 8.18 0.43
N SER A 258 -4.79 7.51 1.53
CA SER A 258 -6.13 6.94 1.74
C SER A 258 -7.20 8.04 1.63
N GLY A 259 -8.27 7.77 0.88
CA GLY A 259 -9.41 8.69 0.75
C GLY A 259 -9.27 9.77 -0.35
N THR A 260 -8.16 9.80 -1.11
CA THR A 260 -7.97 10.73 -2.24
C THR A 260 -8.54 10.22 -3.57
N GLY A 261 -9.22 9.07 -3.58
CA GLY A 261 -9.86 8.52 -4.78
C GLY A 261 -8.98 7.62 -5.65
N LYS A 262 -7.77 7.23 -5.22
CA LYS A 262 -6.86 6.36 -5.98
C LYS A 262 -7.54 5.10 -6.55
N THR A 263 -8.15 4.28 -5.69
CA THR A 263 -8.85 3.05 -6.08
C THR A 263 -10.06 3.33 -6.99
N THR A 264 -10.86 4.34 -6.66
CA THR A 264 -12.05 4.72 -7.45
C THR A 264 -11.70 5.23 -8.86
N LEU A 265 -10.52 5.86 -9.01
CA LEU A 265 -10.06 6.45 -10.27
C LEU A 265 -9.19 5.48 -11.09
N SER A 266 -8.57 4.49 -10.45
CA SER A 266 -7.85 3.42 -11.14
C SER A 266 -8.79 2.37 -11.73
N ALA A 267 -9.92 2.11 -11.07
CA ALA A 267 -11.02 1.26 -11.55
C ALA A 267 -11.88 1.99 -12.61
N ASP A 268 -11.24 2.36 -13.72
CA ASP A 268 -11.92 2.93 -14.88
C ASP A 268 -12.33 1.79 -15.83
N PRO A 269 -13.63 1.62 -16.16
CA PRO A 269 -14.09 0.55 -17.05
C PRO A 269 -13.51 0.64 -18.48
N LYS A 270 -12.94 1.79 -18.87
CA LYS A 270 -12.28 1.98 -20.18
C LYS A 270 -10.81 1.53 -20.18
N ARG A 271 -10.24 1.17 -19.02
CA ARG A 271 -8.81 0.93 -18.83
C ARG A 271 -8.58 -0.38 -18.08
N LYS A 272 -7.50 -1.08 -18.41
CA LYS A 272 -7.12 -2.33 -17.75
C LYS A 272 -6.33 -2.01 -16.48
N LEU A 273 -6.76 -2.53 -15.34
CA LEU A 273 -6.02 -2.40 -14.08
C LEU A 273 -4.70 -3.16 -14.16
N ILE A 274 -3.59 -2.53 -13.77
CA ILE A 274 -2.30 -3.19 -13.55
C ILE A 274 -2.17 -3.55 -12.06
N GLY A 275 -2.52 -2.63 -11.17
CA GLY A 275 -2.53 -2.85 -9.73
C GLY A 275 -3.13 -1.66 -8.97
N ASP A 276 -3.49 -1.84 -7.71
CA ASP A 276 -4.19 -0.82 -6.91
C ASP A 276 -3.29 -0.03 -5.95
N ASP A 277 -2.08 -0.50 -5.63
CA ASP A 277 -1.33 0.06 -4.49
C ASP A 277 0.20 0.13 -4.66
N GLU A 278 0.86 -0.91 -5.18
CA GLU A 278 2.33 -1.01 -5.18
C GLU A 278 2.89 -1.35 -6.57
N HIS A 279 3.68 -0.45 -7.15
CA HIS A 279 4.28 -0.64 -8.46
C HIS A 279 5.78 -0.36 -8.44
N ALA A 280 6.48 -0.87 -9.44
CA ALA A 280 7.86 -0.53 -9.72
C ALA A 280 8.02 -0.11 -11.18
N TRP A 281 8.94 0.81 -11.45
CA TRP A 281 9.27 1.29 -12.79
C TRP A 281 10.73 0.94 -13.11
N SER A 282 10.93 -0.06 -13.96
CA SER A 282 12.25 -0.50 -14.44
C SER A 282 12.64 0.22 -15.74
N GLU A 283 13.62 -0.30 -16.45
CA GLU A 283 13.98 0.15 -17.80
C GLU A 283 12.99 -0.32 -18.88
N ASN A 284 12.17 -1.34 -18.59
CA ASN A 284 11.25 -1.95 -19.56
C ASN A 284 9.81 -1.45 -19.45
N GLY A 285 9.49 -0.67 -18.42
CA GLY A 285 8.13 -0.21 -18.13
C GLY A 285 7.82 -0.28 -16.65
N ILE A 286 6.52 -0.41 -16.34
CA ILE A 286 6.07 -0.62 -14.96
C ILE A 286 5.59 -2.05 -14.75
N PHE A 287 5.66 -2.51 -13.51
CA PHE A 287 5.04 -3.75 -13.09
C PHE A 287 4.42 -3.59 -11.71
N ASN A 288 3.33 -4.31 -11.48
CA ASN A 288 2.76 -4.46 -10.15
C ASN A 288 3.74 -5.27 -9.27
N ILE A 289 3.84 -4.93 -7.99
CA ILE A 289 4.64 -5.70 -7.02
C ILE A 289 3.83 -6.88 -6.48
N GLU A 290 2.51 -6.76 -6.48
CA GLU A 290 1.57 -7.65 -5.80
C GLU A 290 0.89 -8.63 -6.75
N GLY A 291 0.45 -9.77 -6.23
CA GLY A 291 -0.42 -10.73 -6.92
C GLY A 291 -1.93 -10.49 -6.73
N GLY A 292 -2.31 -9.47 -5.96
CA GLY A 292 -3.71 -9.20 -5.59
C GLY A 292 -3.90 -7.82 -4.98
N CYS A 293 -5.09 -7.59 -4.43
CA CYS A 293 -5.50 -6.30 -3.87
C CYS A 293 -5.86 -6.43 -2.39
N TYR A 294 -5.70 -5.33 -1.64
CA TYR A 294 -6.07 -5.26 -0.22
C TYR A 294 -7.00 -4.06 0.07
N ALA A 295 -8.22 -4.16 -0.43
CA ALA A 295 -9.20 -3.07 -0.45
C ALA A 295 -9.84 -2.83 0.93
N LYS A 296 -10.29 -1.58 1.17
CA LYS A 296 -11.15 -1.24 2.32
C LYS A 296 -12.58 -1.70 2.08
N CYS A 297 -13.26 -2.08 3.16
CA CYS A 297 -14.63 -2.58 3.11
C CYS A 297 -15.66 -1.64 3.76
N VAL A 298 -15.23 -0.64 4.53
CA VAL A 298 -16.15 0.31 5.16
C VAL A 298 -17.00 1.03 4.11
N ASP A 299 -18.31 1.00 4.29
CA ASP A 299 -19.32 1.56 3.38
C ASP A 299 -19.28 1.00 1.93
N LEU A 300 -18.64 -0.15 1.73
CA LEU A 300 -18.60 -0.82 0.43
C LEU A 300 -20.01 -1.22 0.00
N SER A 301 -20.38 -0.86 -1.22
CA SER A 301 -21.64 -1.27 -1.83
C SER A 301 -21.43 -1.64 -3.29
N LYS A 302 -22.27 -2.55 -3.78
CA LYS A 302 -22.20 -3.03 -5.16
C LYS A 302 -22.46 -1.91 -6.18
N GLU A 303 -23.26 -0.91 -5.82
CA GLU A 303 -23.61 0.22 -6.67
C GLU A 303 -22.43 1.18 -6.84
N LYS A 304 -21.63 1.38 -5.79
CA LYS A 304 -20.49 2.31 -5.80
C LYS A 304 -19.23 1.67 -6.39
N GLU A 305 -18.95 0.42 -6.00
CA GLU A 305 -17.70 -0.29 -6.31
C GLU A 305 -17.99 -1.76 -6.68
N PRO A 306 -18.66 -2.02 -7.82
CA PRO A 306 -19.12 -3.36 -8.20
C PRO A 306 -17.97 -4.35 -8.39
N GLU A 307 -16.82 -3.92 -8.91
CA GLU A 307 -15.67 -4.79 -9.16
C GLU A 307 -15.11 -5.36 -7.85
N ILE A 308 -14.93 -4.50 -6.84
CA ILE A 308 -14.43 -4.89 -5.52
C ILE A 308 -15.46 -5.76 -4.81
N PHE A 309 -16.74 -5.37 -4.84
CA PHE A 309 -17.82 -6.13 -4.22
C PHE A 309 -17.92 -7.55 -4.80
N ASN A 310 -17.87 -7.70 -6.13
CA ASN A 310 -17.94 -8.99 -6.80
C ASN A 310 -16.65 -9.83 -6.65
N ALA A 311 -15.53 -9.20 -6.29
CA ALA A 311 -14.31 -9.91 -5.93
C ALA A 311 -14.39 -10.55 -4.54
N ILE A 312 -15.44 -10.30 -3.75
CA ILE A 312 -15.65 -10.94 -2.46
C ILE A 312 -16.35 -12.28 -2.68
N LYS A 313 -15.57 -13.36 -2.74
CA LYS A 313 -16.05 -14.73 -2.99
C LYS A 313 -15.09 -15.76 -2.41
N PHE A 314 -15.31 -17.05 -2.70
CA PHE A 314 -14.34 -18.09 -2.34
C PHE A 314 -12.93 -17.78 -2.86
N GLY A 315 -11.94 -17.82 -1.96
CA GLY A 315 -10.56 -17.36 -2.18
C GLY A 315 -10.26 -15.98 -1.60
N SER A 316 -11.28 -15.17 -1.33
CA SER A 316 -11.12 -13.85 -0.70
C SER A 316 -11.10 -13.95 0.82
N VAL A 317 -10.48 -12.96 1.44
CA VAL A 317 -10.28 -12.89 2.88
C VAL A 317 -10.75 -11.55 3.42
N LEU A 318 -11.86 -11.52 4.13
CA LEU A 318 -12.36 -10.38 4.88
C LEU A 318 -11.67 -10.32 6.24
N GLU A 319 -11.06 -9.18 6.57
CA GLU A 319 -10.41 -8.94 7.86
C GLU A 319 -11.25 -7.96 8.69
N ASN A 320 -11.58 -8.37 9.93
CA ASN A 320 -12.25 -7.54 10.95
C ASN A 320 -13.66 -7.07 10.59
N ILE A 321 -14.41 -7.87 9.83
CA ILE A 321 -15.79 -7.59 9.40
C ILE A 321 -16.80 -8.27 10.34
N GLU A 322 -17.98 -7.65 10.47
CA GLU A 322 -19.15 -8.21 11.15
C GLU A 322 -20.26 -8.59 10.17
N PHE A 323 -21.20 -9.41 10.65
CA PHE A 323 -22.36 -9.84 9.88
C PHE A 323 -23.62 -9.12 10.31
N MET A 324 -24.56 -8.97 9.37
CA MET A 324 -25.94 -8.53 9.65
C MET A 324 -26.62 -9.45 10.67
N SER A 325 -26.38 -10.77 10.54
CA SER A 325 -26.77 -11.78 11.52
C SER A 325 -25.85 -12.99 11.44
N LYS A 326 -25.75 -13.74 12.54
CA LYS A 326 -24.95 -14.98 12.58
C LYS A 326 -25.52 -16.08 11.68
N ASP A 327 -26.82 -16.03 11.37
CA ASP A 327 -27.51 -17.04 10.58
C ASP A 327 -27.37 -16.75 9.08
N SER A 328 -27.57 -15.50 8.66
CA SER A 328 -27.46 -15.12 7.25
C SER A 328 -26.01 -15.09 6.76
N ARG A 329 -25.05 -14.77 7.65
CA ARG A 329 -23.64 -14.54 7.30
C ARG A 329 -23.42 -13.50 6.20
N GLU A 330 -24.43 -12.68 5.94
CA GLU A 330 -24.32 -11.49 5.09
C GLU A 330 -23.46 -10.47 5.80
N VAL A 331 -22.50 -9.93 5.08
CA VAL A 331 -21.56 -8.95 5.60
C VAL A 331 -22.27 -7.62 5.83
N ASP A 332 -22.07 -7.03 7.01
CA ASP A 332 -22.45 -5.66 7.28
C ASP A 332 -21.24 -4.74 7.03
N TYR A 333 -21.17 -4.17 5.83
CA TYR A 333 -20.09 -3.26 5.41
C TYR A 333 -20.14 -1.89 6.12
N HIS A 334 -21.24 -1.56 6.80
CA HIS A 334 -21.37 -0.34 7.60
C HIS A 334 -20.94 -0.55 9.06
N ASN A 335 -20.84 -1.81 9.50
CA ASN A 335 -20.45 -2.13 10.86
C ASN A 335 -18.95 -1.95 11.08
N ILE A 336 -18.61 -0.86 11.76
CA ILE A 336 -17.25 -0.49 12.18
C ILE A 336 -16.98 -0.76 13.66
N SER A 337 -17.80 -1.60 14.32
CA SER A 337 -17.69 -1.84 15.77
C SER A 337 -16.34 -2.43 16.19
N ILE A 338 -15.67 -3.16 15.29
CA ILE A 338 -14.29 -3.62 15.48
C ILE A 338 -13.30 -2.53 15.07
N THR A 339 -13.47 -1.96 13.89
CA THR A 339 -12.55 -0.97 13.30
C THR A 339 -13.18 -0.30 12.08
N GLU A 340 -12.78 0.95 11.77
CA GLU A 340 -13.04 1.59 10.48
C GLU A 340 -12.12 1.06 9.36
N ASN A 341 -11.05 0.35 9.72
CA ASN A 341 -10.10 -0.24 8.78
C ASN A 341 -10.48 -1.69 8.44
N THR A 342 -11.76 -1.96 8.17
CA THR A 342 -12.20 -3.26 7.65
C THR A 342 -11.64 -3.47 6.25
N ARG A 343 -11.25 -4.70 5.93
CA ARG A 343 -10.51 -5.00 4.70
C ARG A 343 -10.98 -6.26 4.01
N VAL A 344 -10.67 -6.36 2.72
CA VAL A 344 -10.72 -7.62 1.98
C VAL A 344 -9.43 -7.78 1.15
N SER A 345 -8.86 -8.98 1.20
CA SER A 345 -7.78 -9.41 0.30
C SER A 345 -8.32 -10.40 -0.72
N TYR A 346 -7.96 -10.24 -1.98
CA TYR A 346 -8.30 -11.18 -3.06
C TYR A 346 -7.22 -11.16 -4.15
N PRO A 347 -7.03 -12.25 -4.90
CA PRO A 347 -6.09 -12.29 -6.02
C PRO A 347 -6.50 -11.31 -7.13
N LEU A 348 -5.52 -10.81 -7.89
CA LEU A 348 -5.74 -9.78 -8.91
C LEU A 348 -6.67 -10.27 -10.02
N ASP A 349 -6.63 -11.57 -10.32
CA ASP A 349 -7.49 -12.23 -11.32
C ASP A 349 -8.99 -12.23 -10.95
N PHE A 350 -9.36 -11.80 -9.73
CA PHE A 350 -10.76 -11.59 -9.36
C PHE A 350 -11.34 -10.29 -9.90
N ILE A 351 -10.50 -9.33 -10.32
CA ILE A 351 -10.93 -8.09 -10.96
C ILE A 351 -11.04 -8.33 -12.47
N PRO A 352 -12.25 -8.26 -13.06
CA PRO A 352 -12.42 -8.42 -14.50
C PRO A 352 -11.60 -7.39 -15.28
N GLY A 353 -10.83 -7.85 -16.27
CA GLY A 353 -10.03 -6.97 -17.13
C GLY A 353 -8.69 -6.51 -16.54
N ALA A 354 -8.35 -6.93 -15.32
CA ALA A 354 -6.99 -6.73 -14.79
C ALA A 354 -5.95 -7.46 -15.66
N LYS A 355 -4.76 -6.88 -15.78
CA LYS A 355 -3.67 -7.48 -16.58
C LYS A 355 -3.06 -8.68 -15.86
N ASN A 356 -2.83 -9.75 -16.61
CA ASN A 356 -2.08 -10.93 -16.18
C ASN A 356 -1.22 -11.42 -17.37
N PRO A 357 0.10 -11.22 -17.37
CA PRO A 357 0.91 -10.62 -16.30
C PRO A 357 0.61 -9.14 -16.07
N ALA A 358 0.72 -8.69 -14.82
CA ALA A 358 0.44 -7.31 -14.42
C ALA A 358 1.63 -6.37 -14.69
N VAL A 359 1.97 -6.25 -15.97
CA VAL A 359 3.04 -5.40 -16.50
C VAL A 359 2.46 -4.37 -17.48
N GLY A 360 3.08 -3.20 -17.58
CA GLY A 360 2.70 -2.14 -18.51
C GLY A 360 3.92 -1.43 -19.09
N GLY A 361 3.73 -0.70 -20.18
CA GLY A 361 4.79 0.14 -20.75
C GLY A 361 5.19 1.32 -19.85
N HIS A 362 6.01 2.22 -20.38
CA HIS A 362 6.34 3.45 -19.66
C HIS A 362 5.10 4.33 -19.46
N PRO A 363 4.91 4.93 -18.27
CA PRO A 363 3.80 5.83 -18.02
C PRO A 363 3.82 7.02 -18.96
N LYS A 364 2.70 7.27 -19.64
CA LYS A 364 2.46 8.53 -20.36
C LYS A 364 2.08 9.63 -19.38
N ASN A 365 1.35 9.26 -18.31
CA ASN A 365 0.87 10.18 -17.30
C ASN A 365 1.15 9.70 -15.87
N ILE A 366 1.45 10.65 -14.99
CA ILE A 366 1.46 10.51 -13.53
C ILE A 366 0.44 11.49 -12.95
N LEU A 367 -0.39 11.02 -12.03
CA LEU A 367 -1.35 11.86 -11.30
C LEU A 367 -1.01 11.84 -9.81
N PHE A 368 -0.79 13.00 -9.25
CA PHE A 368 -0.74 13.23 -7.81
C PHE A 368 -2.12 13.67 -7.34
N LEU A 369 -2.85 12.75 -6.72
CA LEU A 369 -4.17 13.01 -6.17
C LEU A 369 -4.03 13.63 -4.77
N THR A 370 -4.55 14.83 -4.60
CA THR A 370 -4.62 15.51 -3.31
C THR A 370 -6.07 15.76 -2.93
N CYS A 371 -6.40 15.59 -1.65
CA CYS A 371 -7.69 16.00 -1.10
C CYS A 371 -7.49 17.33 -0.37
N ASP A 372 -7.45 18.44 -1.10
CA ASP A 372 -7.27 19.78 -0.50
C ASP A 372 -8.56 20.26 0.18
N ALA A 373 -8.63 20.15 1.50
CA ALA A 373 -9.75 20.64 2.29
C ALA A 373 -9.68 22.15 2.61
N TYR A 374 -8.59 22.83 2.23
CA TYR A 374 -8.51 24.29 2.26
C TYR A 374 -9.19 24.93 1.05
N GLY A 375 -9.38 24.16 -0.03
CA GLY A 375 -10.15 24.56 -1.21
C GLY A 375 -9.46 25.61 -2.08
N VAL A 376 -8.13 25.63 -2.07
CA VAL A 376 -7.31 26.65 -2.74
C VAL A 376 -6.49 26.10 -3.91
N LEU A 377 -6.22 24.79 -3.95
CA LEU A 377 -5.52 24.17 -5.06
C LEU A 377 -6.45 24.02 -6.29
N PRO A 378 -5.93 24.26 -7.51
CA PRO A 378 -6.69 24.06 -8.74
C PRO A 378 -7.19 22.62 -8.89
N PRO A 379 -8.30 22.39 -9.61
CA PRO A 379 -8.77 21.04 -9.93
C PRO A 379 -7.71 20.17 -10.61
N VAL A 380 -6.90 20.78 -11.48
CA VAL A 380 -5.81 20.12 -12.20
C VAL A 380 -4.70 21.12 -12.50
N SER A 381 -3.45 20.69 -12.42
CA SER A 381 -2.29 21.46 -12.85
C SER A 381 -1.25 20.57 -13.50
N LEU A 382 -0.63 21.07 -14.58
CA LEU A 382 0.56 20.44 -15.17
C LEU A 382 1.80 20.86 -14.37
N LEU A 383 2.62 19.88 -14.00
CA LEU A 383 3.85 20.10 -13.24
C LEU A 383 5.09 20.04 -14.14
N THR A 384 6.06 20.92 -13.89
CA THR A 384 7.43 20.71 -14.37
C THR A 384 8.08 19.54 -13.62
N PRO A 385 9.20 18.96 -14.11
CA PRO A 385 9.92 17.92 -13.38
C PRO A 385 10.31 18.32 -11.94
N GLU A 386 10.76 19.55 -11.73
CA GLU A 386 11.15 20.07 -10.42
C GLU A 386 9.94 20.23 -9.50
N GLN A 387 8.81 20.69 -10.04
CA GLN A 387 7.54 20.74 -9.31
C GLN A 387 7.03 19.33 -8.98
N ALA A 388 7.19 18.37 -9.90
CA ALA A 388 6.84 16.97 -9.65
C ALA A 388 7.68 16.42 -8.49
N MET A 389 8.99 16.67 -8.46
CA MET A 389 9.83 16.30 -7.31
C MET A 389 9.35 16.96 -6.02
N TYR A 390 9.11 18.28 -6.03
CA TYR A 390 8.66 19.03 -4.85
C TYR A 390 7.33 18.48 -4.29
N HIS A 391 6.33 18.29 -5.16
CA HIS A 391 5.02 17.78 -4.77
C HIS A 391 5.04 16.30 -4.40
N PHE A 392 5.92 15.50 -5.03
CA PHE A 392 6.11 14.10 -4.67
C PHE A 392 6.72 13.96 -3.27
N ILE A 393 7.82 14.69 -2.98
CA ILE A 393 8.44 14.73 -1.65
C ILE A 393 7.48 15.33 -0.61
N SER A 394 6.67 16.31 -0.98
CA SER A 394 5.67 16.88 -0.06
C SER A 394 4.56 15.87 0.25
N GLY A 395 4.07 15.15 -0.76
CA GLY A 395 3.00 14.17 -0.63
C GLY A 395 1.78 14.68 0.13
N TYR A 396 1.30 15.86 -0.27
CA TYR A 396 0.28 16.62 0.45
C TYR A 396 -1.14 16.07 0.22
N THR A 397 -1.88 15.94 1.32
CA THR A 397 -3.35 15.84 1.36
C THR A 397 -3.89 16.58 2.59
N ALA A 398 -5.20 16.74 2.72
CA ALA A 398 -5.81 17.14 3.98
C ALA A 398 -6.68 16.04 4.57
N LYS A 399 -6.69 15.96 5.90
CA LYS A 399 -7.69 15.22 6.68
C LYS A 399 -8.86 16.14 6.96
N VAL A 400 -10.07 15.60 6.89
CA VAL A 400 -11.31 16.35 7.13
C VAL A 400 -11.96 15.95 8.44
N ALA A 401 -12.80 16.85 8.96
CA ALA A 401 -13.55 16.59 10.18
C ALA A 401 -14.53 15.43 9.97
N GLY A 402 -14.60 14.51 10.94
CA GLY A 402 -15.50 13.35 10.90
C GLY A 402 -14.96 12.09 10.19
N THR A 403 -13.80 12.14 9.53
CA THR A 403 -13.14 10.94 8.97
C THR A 403 -12.06 10.34 9.88
N GLU A 404 -11.69 11.05 10.95
CA GLU A 404 -10.80 10.55 12.01
C GLU A 404 -11.23 11.16 13.36
N MET A 405 -11.17 10.37 14.44
CA MET A 405 -11.50 10.85 15.78
C MET A 405 -10.67 12.08 16.17
N GLY A 406 -11.34 13.16 16.60
CA GLY A 406 -10.70 14.37 17.14
C GLY A 406 -10.41 15.48 16.13
N VAL A 407 -10.63 15.28 14.82
CA VAL A 407 -10.46 16.33 13.80
C VAL A 407 -11.74 17.16 13.70
N LYS A 408 -11.67 18.45 14.07
CA LYS A 408 -12.78 19.42 13.95
C LYS A 408 -12.62 20.40 12.79
N GLU A 409 -11.40 20.64 12.35
CA GLU A 409 -11.04 21.52 11.22
C GLU A 409 -10.09 20.79 10.27
N PRO A 410 -9.98 21.21 8.98
CA PRO A 410 -9.01 20.65 8.04
C PRO A 410 -7.57 20.67 8.55
N VAL A 411 -6.93 19.50 8.56
CA VAL A 411 -5.51 19.36 8.93
C VAL A 411 -4.71 18.92 7.72
N ALA A 412 -3.79 19.79 7.28
CA ALA A 412 -2.79 19.45 6.28
C ALA A 412 -1.95 18.25 6.76
N THR A 413 -1.84 17.24 5.91
CA THR A 413 -1.05 16.04 6.13
C THR A 413 -0.05 15.93 4.98
N PHE A 414 1.21 15.72 5.34
CA PHE A 414 2.30 15.52 4.39
C PHE A 414 2.87 14.14 4.63
N SER A 415 3.04 13.36 3.57
CA SER A 415 3.64 12.04 3.63
C SER A 415 4.52 11.87 2.41
N ALA A 416 5.83 11.98 2.62
CA ALA A 416 6.79 11.94 1.53
C ALA A 416 6.57 10.78 0.55
N CYS A 417 6.68 11.10 -0.75
CA CYS A 417 6.44 10.17 -1.87
C CYS A 417 5.04 9.52 -1.84
N PHE A 418 4.08 10.15 -1.17
CA PHE A 418 2.75 9.60 -0.85
C PHE A 418 2.81 8.27 -0.08
N GLY A 419 3.93 7.94 0.56
CA GLY A 419 4.22 6.62 1.11
C GLY A 419 5.27 6.61 2.22
N GLU A 420 5.42 7.72 2.97
CA GLU A 420 6.55 7.94 3.90
C GLU A 420 6.83 6.77 4.84
N ALA A 421 5.76 6.15 5.36
CA ALA A 421 5.85 5.03 6.31
C ALA A 421 6.64 3.81 5.78
N PHE A 422 6.80 3.72 4.46
CA PHE A 422 7.39 2.59 3.76
C PHE A 422 8.76 2.91 3.15
N LEU A 423 9.25 4.15 3.26
CA LEU A 423 10.52 4.57 2.66
C LEU A 423 11.70 4.27 3.62
N PRO A 424 12.56 3.29 3.34
CA PRO A 424 13.80 3.07 4.07
C PRO A 424 14.88 4.10 3.72
N LEU A 425 14.96 4.53 2.45
CA LEU A 425 15.94 5.53 1.97
C LEU A 425 15.36 6.96 1.96
N HIS A 426 16.22 7.96 1.80
CA HIS A 426 15.80 9.38 1.82
C HIS A 426 14.84 9.72 0.66
N PRO A 427 13.76 10.50 0.87
CA PRO A 427 12.76 10.80 -0.16
C PRO A 427 13.31 11.40 -1.47
N THR A 428 14.39 12.18 -1.38
CA THR A 428 15.01 12.83 -2.56
C THR A 428 15.58 11.82 -3.55
N LEU A 429 15.98 10.62 -3.12
CA LEU A 429 16.43 9.55 -4.02
C LEU A 429 15.30 9.14 -4.96
N TYR A 430 14.13 8.77 -4.40
CA TYR A 430 12.98 8.34 -5.21
C TYR A 430 12.46 9.47 -6.11
N ALA A 431 12.46 10.70 -5.61
CA ALA A 431 12.06 11.87 -6.40
C ALA A 431 13.00 12.12 -7.59
N THR A 432 14.31 11.94 -7.39
CA THR A 432 15.31 12.10 -8.46
C THR A 432 15.12 11.02 -9.52
N MET A 433 14.99 9.76 -9.11
CA MET A 433 14.69 8.65 -10.03
C MET A 433 13.38 8.88 -10.79
N LEU A 434 12.34 9.43 -10.14
CA LEU A 434 11.06 9.75 -10.78
C LEU A 434 11.24 10.80 -11.88
N ALA A 435 11.94 11.90 -11.58
CA ALA A 435 12.19 12.97 -12.54
C ALA A 435 13.04 12.52 -13.73
N GLU A 436 14.07 11.70 -13.48
CA GLU A 436 14.91 11.11 -14.53
C GLU A 436 14.08 10.25 -15.48
N LYS A 437 13.27 9.33 -14.94
CA LYS A 437 12.38 8.48 -15.74
C LYS A 437 11.32 9.30 -16.48
N MET A 438 10.74 10.31 -15.83
CA MET A 438 9.80 11.21 -16.51
C MET A 438 10.44 11.92 -17.71
N LYS A 439 11.67 12.43 -17.55
CA LYS A 439 12.41 13.11 -18.62
C LYS A 439 12.77 12.14 -19.74
N GLN A 440 13.25 10.95 -19.40
CA GLN A 440 13.63 9.90 -20.37
C GLN A 440 12.46 9.48 -21.25
N HIS A 441 11.26 9.35 -20.68
CA HIS A 441 10.10 8.79 -21.37
C HIS A 441 9.05 9.84 -21.79
N GLY A 442 9.32 11.13 -21.57
CA GLY A 442 8.39 12.21 -21.90
C GLY A 442 7.10 12.20 -21.08
N THR A 443 7.10 11.53 -19.93
CA THR A 443 5.94 11.39 -19.03
C THR A 443 5.48 12.75 -18.51
N LYS A 444 4.16 12.98 -18.53
CA LYS A 444 3.55 14.21 -17.97
C LYS A 444 3.05 13.96 -16.56
N CYS A 445 3.36 14.87 -15.64
CA CYS A 445 2.91 14.78 -14.25
C CYS A 445 1.87 15.86 -13.97
N TRP A 446 0.78 15.45 -13.33
CA TRP A 446 -0.39 16.27 -13.06
C TRP A 446 -0.68 16.28 -11.56
N LEU A 447 -0.93 17.45 -10.98
CA LEU A 447 -1.52 17.58 -9.65
C LEU A 447 -3.04 17.70 -9.80
N VAL A 448 -3.81 16.79 -9.18
CA VAL A 448 -5.27 16.77 -9.29
C VAL A 448 -5.91 16.89 -7.91
N ASN A 449 -6.71 17.94 -7.74
CA ASN A 449 -7.45 18.18 -6.51
C ASN A 449 -8.80 17.44 -6.53
N THR A 450 -8.90 16.43 -5.67
CA THR A 450 -10.11 15.63 -5.39
C THR A 450 -10.84 16.07 -4.10
N GLY A 451 -10.32 17.14 -3.48
CA GLY A 451 -10.80 17.75 -2.24
C GLY A 451 -11.87 18.79 -2.51
N TRP A 452 -11.74 19.98 -1.95
CA TRP A 452 -12.76 21.03 -1.96
C TRP A 452 -12.47 22.12 -2.99
N SER A 453 -13.52 22.83 -3.39
CA SER A 453 -13.48 24.07 -4.17
C SER A 453 -14.58 25.03 -3.71
N GLY A 454 -14.42 26.32 -3.98
CA GLY A 454 -15.37 27.38 -3.61
C GLY A 454 -15.33 27.81 -2.14
N GLY A 455 -14.38 27.29 -1.37
CA GLY A 455 -14.21 27.55 0.05
C GLY A 455 -13.52 26.38 0.75
N LYS A 456 -13.12 26.57 2.00
CA LYS A 456 -12.65 25.50 2.89
C LYS A 456 -13.75 24.49 3.15
N TYR A 457 -13.39 23.32 3.68
CA TYR A 457 -14.35 22.39 4.29
C TYR A 457 -15.35 23.13 5.19
N GLY A 458 -16.64 22.79 5.07
CA GLY A 458 -17.74 23.44 5.78
C GLY A 458 -18.37 24.63 5.03
N ILE A 459 -17.65 25.26 4.09
CA ILE A 459 -18.15 26.35 3.25
C ILE A 459 -18.19 25.93 1.77
N GLY A 460 -17.06 25.44 1.27
CA GLY A 460 -16.92 24.93 -0.08
C GLY A 460 -17.56 23.56 -0.26
N LYS A 461 -17.53 23.06 -1.49
CA LYS A 461 -18.03 21.72 -1.84
C LYS A 461 -16.88 20.85 -2.29
N ARG A 462 -16.97 19.55 -1.98
CA ARG A 462 -16.05 18.57 -2.53
C ARG A 462 -16.19 18.54 -4.05
N MET A 463 -15.07 18.39 -4.75
CA MET A 463 -15.00 18.26 -6.19
C MET A 463 -15.89 17.10 -6.63
N SER A 464 -16.76 17.37 -7.61
CA SER A 464 -17.64 16.35 -8.17
C SER A 464 -16.83 15.27 -8.83
N LEU A 465 -17.12 14.00 -8.51
CA LEU A 465 -16.48 12.85 -9.15
C LEU A 465 -16.66 12.90 -10.68
N LYS A 466 -17.79 13.44 -11.16
CA LYS A 466 -18.02 13.66 -12.60
C LYS A 466 -16.96 14.58 -13.20
N TYR A 467 -16.67 15.71 -12.55
CA TYR A 467 -15.64 16.64 -13.04
C TYR A 467 -14.24 16.06 -12.93
N THR A 468 -13.90 15.36 -11.84
CA THR A 468 -12.62 14.68 -11.70
C THR A 468 -12.42 13.62 -12.78
N ARG A 469 -13.44 12.84 -13.12
CA ARG A 469 -13.38 11.87 -14.24
C ARG A 469 -13.22 12.57 -15.59
N SER A 470 -13.95 13.66 -15.84
CA SER A 470 -13.77 14.45 -17.07
C SER A 470 -12.35 15.01 -17.22
N ILE A 471 -11.75 15.49 -16.13
CA ILE A 471 -10.35 15.94 -16.11
C ILE A 471 -9.40 14.81 -16.49
N ILE A 472 -9.59 13.63 -15.90
CA ILE A 472 -8.73 12.46 -16.15
C ILE A 472 -8.90 11.95 -17.59
N ASP A 473 -10.13 11.93 -18.10
CA ASP A 473 -10.40 11.63 -19.51
C ASP A 473 -9.65 12.62 -20.42
N ALA A 474 -9.69 13.93 -20.12
CA ALA A 474 -8.97 14.97 -20.87
C ALA A 474 -7.43 14.87 -20.78
N ILE A 475 -6.90 14.33 -19.66
CA ILE A 475 -5.48 13.98 -19.54
C ILE A 475 -5.14 12.81 -20.46
N HIS A 476 -5.96 11.75 -20.46
CA HIS A 476 -5.71 10.55 -21.25
C HIS A 476 -5.80 10.79 -22.76
N THR A 477 -6.77 11.60 -23.21
CA THR A 477 -6.92 11.97 -24.63
C THR A 477 -5.80 12.89 -25.11
N GLY A 478 -5.05 13.51 -24.19
CA GLY A 478 -4.05 14.52 -24.51
C GLY A 478 -4.64 15.90 -24.79
N GLU A 479 -5.93 16.12 -24.53
CA GLU A 479 -6.58 17.42 -24.66
C GLU A 479 -5.85 18.47 -23.80
N LEU A 480 -5.62 18.18 -22.52
CA LEU A 480 -5.05 19.18 -21.61
C LEU A 480 -3.62 19.55 -21.99
N VAL A 481 -2.77 18.58 -22.35
CA VAL A 481 -1.35 18.86 -22.65
C VAL A 481 -1.17 19.67 -23.94
N ASN A 482 -2.14 19.61 -24.86
CA ASN A 482 -2.15 20.38 -26.10
C ASN A 482 -2.93 21.70 -25.98
N GLY A 483 -3.50 21.99 -24.81
CA GLY A 483 -4.31 23.18 -24.54
C GLY A 483 -3.49 24.39 -24.10
N GLU A 484 -4.20 25.49 -23.85
CA GLU A 484 -3.63 26.70 -23.25
C GLU A 484 -3.62 26.61 -21.73
N PHE A 485 -2.53 27.09 -21.14
CA PHE A 485 -2.36 27.19 -19.69
C PHE A 485 -2.28 28.65 -19.25
N GLU A 486 -2.67 28.91 -18.01
CA GLU A 486 -2.36 30.14 -17.28
C GLU A 486 -1.56 29.80 -16.01
N LYS A 487 -0.79 30.78 -15.54
CA LYS A 487 0.03 30.62 -14.33
C LYS A 487 -0.83 30.88 -13.09
N PHE A 488 -0.77 29.95 -12.14
CA PHE A 488 -1.35 30.09 -10.82
C PHE A 488 -0.27 30.56 -9.83
N ASP A 489 -0.38 31.83 -9.41
CA ASP A 489 0.59 32.49 -8.54
C ASP A 489 0.72 31.82 -7.17
N ILE A 490 1.77 32.19 -6.43
CA ILE A 490 2.25 31.57 -5.19
C ILE A 490 2.78 30.16 -5.43
N PHE A 491 1.98 29.22 -5.92
CA PHE A 491 2.44 27.84 -6.18
C PHE A 491 3.16 27.68 -7.53
N ASN A 492 3.12 28.68 -8.40
CA ASN A 492 3.71 28.67 -9.74
C ASN A 492 3.20 27.52 -10.63
N LEU A 493 1.97 27.05 -10.41
CA LEU A 493 1.39 25.92 -11.16
C LEU A 493 0.86 26.36 -12.52
N GLN A 494 0.83 25.45 -13.49
CA GLN A 494 0.17 25.68 -14.78
C GLN A 494 -1.23 25.07 -14.75
N ILE A 495 -2.26 25.91 -14.83
CA ILE A 495 -3.66 25.46 -14.87
C ILE A 495 -4.21 25.57 -16.29
N PRO A 496 -4.93 24.55 -16.80
CA PRO A 496 -5.52 24.62 -18.12
C PRO A 496 -6.66 25.64 -18.13
N LYS A 497 -6.80 26.41 -19.20
CA LYS A 497 -7.90 27.38 -19.35
C LYS A 497 -9.25 26.73 -19.65
N ARG A 498 -9.24 25.51 -20.20
CA ARG A 498 -10.42 24.74 -20.58
C ARG A 498 -10.19 23.25 -20.35
N ALA A 499 -11.27 22.53 -20.02
CA ALA A 499 -11.29 21.08 -19.96
C ALA A 499 -12.70 20.60 -20.30
N THR A 500 -12.82 19.72 -21.29
CA THR A 500 -14.11 19.22 -21.77
C THR A 500 -14.95 18.64 -20.64
N GLY A 501 -16.19 19.11 -20.52
CA GLY A 501 -17.13 18.65 -19.49
C GLY A 501 -16.90 19.25 -18.09
N VAL A 502 -16.00 20.23 -17.94
CA VAL A 502 -15.74 20.96 -16.70
C VAL A 502 -15.97 22.46 -16.94
N PRO A 503 -16.76 23.15 -16.10
CA PRO A 503 -16.92 24.61 -16.23
C PRO A 503 -15.58 25.35 -16.05
N ASP A 504 -15.24 26.24 -17.00
CA ASP A 504 -14.00 27.04 -16.98
C ASP A 504 -13.84 27.84 -15.66
N THR A 505 -14.96 28.27 -15.07
CA THR A 505 -14.97 29.01 -13.79
C THR A 505 -14.45 28.20 -12.61
N ILE A 506 -14.41 26.86 -12.69
CA ILE A 506 -13.91 25.99 -11.62
C ILE A 506 -12.40 25.74 -11.75
N LEU A 507 -11.85 25.82 -12.96
CA LEU A 507 -10.43 25.53 -13.23
C LEU A 507 -9.49 26.48 -12.50
N HIS A 508 -9.84 27.76 -12.41
CA HIS A 508 -9.15 28.70 -11.55
C HIS A 508 -9.87 28.82 -10.19
N PRO A 509 -9.30 28.28 -9.08
CA PRO A 509 -10.04 28.12 -7.82
C PRO A 509 -10.50 29.45 -7.23
N LYS A 510 -9.72 30.54 -7.39
CA LYS A 510 -10.11 31.91 -7.02
C LYS A 510 -11.51 32.29 -7.53
N ASN A 511 -11.90 31.86 -8.73
CA ASN A 511 -13.18 32.23 -9.34
C ASN A 511 -14.38 31.66 -8.60
N THR A 512 -14.22 30.51 -7.94
CA THR A 512 -15.29 29.84 -7.19
C THR A 512 -15.52 30.40 -5.78
N TRP A 513 -14.56 31.17 -5.23
CA TRP A 513 -14.68 31.76 -3.91
C TRP A 513 -15.50 33.05 -3.94
N ILE A 514 -16.47 33.19 -3.03
CA ILE A 514 -17.23 34.44 -2.86
C ILE A 514 -16.30 35.53 -2.30
N ASN A 515 -15.55 35.22 -1.24
CA ASN A 515 -14.59 36.13 -0.64
C ASN A 515 -13.17 35.92 -1.19
N LYS A 516 -12.75 36.77 -2.14
CA LYS A 516 -11.43 36.67 -2.78
C LYS A 516 -10.26 36.94 -1.82
N SER A 517 -10.45 37.81 -0.83
CA SER A 517 -9.42 38.09 0.17
C SER A 517 -9.22 36.91 1.12
N GLU A 518 -10.29 36.18 1.44
CA GLU A 518 -10.17 34.94 2.22
C GLU A 518 -9.44 33.83 1.44
N PHE A 519 -9.71 33.72 0.14
CA PHE A 519 -8.97 32.82 -0.75
C PHE A 519 -7.46 33.11 -0.67
N GLU A 520 -7.05 34.36 -0.85
CA GLU A 520 -5.63 34.76 -0.84
C GLU A 520 -4.95 34.49 0.49
N ARG A 521 -5.61 34.80 1.62
CA ARG A 521 -5.11 34.49 2.96
C ARG A 521 -4.95 32.97 3.17
N THR A 522 -5.90 32.18 2.68
CA THR A 522 -5.88 30.72 2.82
C THR A 522 -4.81 30.10 1.93
N LEU A 523 -4.62 30.62 0.72
CA LEU A 523 -3.58 30.19 -0.21
C LEU A 523 -2.18 30.43 0.36
N ARG A 524 -1.92 31.62 0.91
CA ARG A 524 -0.65 31.94 1.61
C ARG A 524 -0.42 31.06 2.84
N ASN A 525 -1.47 30.77 3.61
CA ASN A 525 -1.37 29.87 4.76
C ASN A 525 -0.97 28.44 4.32
N LEU A 526 -1.60 27.90 3.27
CA LEU A 526 -1.24 26.59 2.75
C LEU A 526 0.20 26.58 2.21
N ALA A 527 0.61 27.63 1.49
CA ALA A 527 1.98 27.79 1.01
C ALA A 527 3.02 27.76 2.15
N ASP A 528 2.75 28.45 3.27
CA ASP A 528 3.63 28.45 4.45
C ASP A 528 3.76 27.05 5.06
N LYS A 529 2.67 26.28 5.09
CA LYS A 529 2.70 24.87 5.54
C LYS A 529 3.56 24.00 4.62
N PHE A 530 3.50 24.20 3.30
CA PHE A 530 4.34 23.49 2.34
C PHE A 530 5.83 23.82 2.57
N GLN A 531 6.19 25.11 2.66
CA GLN A 531 7.57 25.54 2.91
C GLN A 531 8.12 24.97 4.23
N LYS A 532 7.35 25.08 5.33
CA LYS A 532 7.73 24.52 6.64
C LYS A 532 7.91 23.01 6.61
N ASN A 533 7.02 22.28 5.93
CA ASN A 533 7.17 20.84 5.80
C ASN A 533 8.44 20.46 5.02
N PHE A 534 8.73 21.19 3.93
CA PHE A 534 9.83 20.85 3.03
C PHE A 534 11.23 21.01 3.65
N GLN A 535 11.36 21.82 4.70
CA GLN A 535 12.63 22.00 5.44
C GLN A 535 13.24 20.68 5.92
N LYS A 536 12.42 19.65 6.18
CA LYS A 536 12.86 18.31 6.60
C LYS A 536 13.74 17.58 5.57
N TYR A 537 13.65 17.98 4.31
CA TYR A 537 14.29 17.29 3.18
C TYR A 537 15.33 18.18 2.48
N ALA A 538 15.52 19.42 2.97
CA ALA A 538 16.31 20.45 2.30
C ALA A 538 17.81 20.15 2.32
N ASP A 539 18.28 19.29 3.22
CA ASP A 539 19.69 18.85 3.31
C ASP A 539 20.14 18.00 2.11
N LYS A 540 19.18 17.37 1.40
CA LYS A 540 19.45 16.55 0.20
C LYS A 540 18.71 17.02 -1.06
N ALA A 541 17.86 18.05 -0.97
CA ALA A 541 17.14 18.60 -2.12
C ALA A 541 17.99 19.68 -2.82
N THR A 542 17.93 19.75 -4.15
CA THR A 542 18.61 20.82 -4.89
C THR A 542 17.86 22.14 -4.80
N SER A 543 18.55 23.26 -5.09
CA SER A 543 17.94 24.59 -5.06
C SER A 543 16.79 24.72 -6.07
N GLU A 544 16.88 24.07 -7.22
CA GLU A 544 15.81 24.05 -8.24
C GLU A 544 14.53 23.42 -7.69
N VAL A 545 14.65 22.31 -6.96
CA VAL A 545 13.49 21.64 -6.35
C VAL A 545 12.89 22.50 -5.25
N ILE A 546 13.72 23.11 -4.39
CA ILE A 546 13.25 24.01 -3.33
C ILE A 546 12.50 25.21 -3.94
N ASN A 547 13.06 25.82 -5.00
CA ASN A 547 12.47 26.98 -5.68
C ASN A 547 11.23 26.63 -6.52
N ALA A 548 11.03 25.36 -6.88
CA ALA A 548 9.81 24.89 -7.54
C ALA A 548 8.59 24.85 -6.59
N GLY A 549 8.82 24.92 -5.29
CA GLY A 549 7.76 25.06 -4.28
C GLY A 549 7.08 26.44 -4.30
N PRO A 550 6.06 26.64 -3.44
CA PRO A 550 5.36 27.90 -3.37
C PRO A 550 6.26 29.05 -2.87
N GLN A 551 6.01 30.26 -3.36
CA GLN A 551 6.74 31.50 -3.08
C GLN A 551 5.77 32.51 -2.44
N ILE A 552 6.08 32.98 -1.22
CA ILE A 552 5.18 33.82 -0.39
C ILE A 552 5.64 35.27 -0.38
#